data_AF-A0A061HX51-F1
#
_entry.id   AF-A0A061HX51-F1
#
_cell.length_a   1.000
_cell.length_b   1.000
_cell.length_c   1.000
_cell.angle_alpha   90.00
_cell.angle_beta   90.00
_cell.angle_gamma   90.00
#
_symmetry.space_group_name_H-M   'P 1'
#
loop_
_entity.id
_entity.type
_entity.pdbx_description
1 polymer ?
#
loop_
_entity_poly.entity_id
_entity_poly.type
_entity_poly.pdbx_seq_one_letter_code
_entity_poly.pdbx_strand_id
1 'polypeptide(L)'
;MTFLPCCSGIKESVCWGPPPAASPLKSCEYHALCSRFQELLLLPEDYFMPPPKRSLCYCESCRKLRGDEAHRRRGEPPREYALPFGWCRFNLRVNPHLEAGTATKKWHMAYHGSSVAVVRRVLDRGELGAGTTSILSCRPLKGEPGVGFEEPGENCAPPREEQPPSVLLSPSLQYAGAETLASKVQ
;
A
#
# COMPACT_ATOMS: atom_id res chain seq x y z
N MET A 1 28.39 52.68 10.87
CA MET A 1 28.14 54.14 10.89
C MET A 1 26.84 54.42 10.13
N THR A 2 25.90 55.00 10.86
CA THR A 2 24.71 55.77 10.45
C THR A 2 25.08 56.88 9.44
N PHE A 3 24.25 57.46 8.55
CA PHE A 3 22.82 57.84 8.55
C PHE A 3 22.36 58.23 7.10
N LEU A 4 21.11 57.86 6.73
CA LEU A 4 20.01 58.64 6.07
C LEU A 4 20.24 59.45 4.75
N PRO A 5 19.23 59.61 3.84
CA PRO A 5 17.99 60.32 4.16
C PRO A 5 16.67 59.70 3.71
N CYS A 6 15.66 60.07 4.49
CA CYS A 6 14.24 59.95 4.21
C CYS A 6 13.87 60.82 3.00
N CYS A 7 13.15 60.24 2.03
CA CYS A 7 12.24 60.99 1.17
C CYS A 7 10.82 60.56 1.50
N SER A 8 10.05 61.53 2.01
CA SER A 8 8.61 61.47 2.18
C SER A 8 7.89 61.24 0.85
N GLY A 9 6.79 60.50 0.92
CA GLY A 9 5.61 60.75 0.11
C GLY A 9 5.32 59.72 -0.97
N ILE A 10 4.02 59.40 -1.04
CA ILE A 10 3.21 58.80 -2.10
C ILE A 10 3.17 57.27 -2.30
N LYS A 11 1.96 56.80 -1.99
CA LYS A 11 1.17 55.72 -2.58
C LYS A 11 1.53 54.30 -2.17
N GLU A 12 0.54 53.70 -1.52
CA GLU A 12 0.39 52.27 -1.23
C GLU A 12 1.02 51.42 -2.34
N SER A 13 2.25 50.97 -2.09
CA SER A 13 2.81 49.84 -2.82
C SER A 13 2.63 48.66 -1.89
N VAL A 14 1.83 47.71 -2.35
CA VAL A 14 1.83 46.35 -1.82
C VAL A 14 3.26 45.87 -1.97
N CYS A 15 4.02 45.93 -0.87
CA CYS A 15 5.30 45.28 -0.78
C CYS A 15 5.02 43.79 -0.95
N TRP A 16 5.15 43.29 -2.18
CA TRP A 16 5.36 41.87 -2.43
C TRP A 16 6.70 41.54 -1.78
N GLY A 17 6.68 41.29 -0.47
CA GLY A 17 7.76 40.61 0.20
C GLY A 17 8.02 39.32 -0.59
N PRO A 18 9.30 38.91 -0.74
CA PRO A 18 9.60 37.66 -1.40
C PRO A 18 8.72 36.56 -0.76
N PRO A 19 8.10 35.68 -1.56
CA PRO A 19 7.34 34.56 -1.01
C PRO A 19 8.22 33.89 0.04
N PRO A 20 7.67 33.52 1.22
CA PRO A 20 8.46 32.94 2.29
C PRO A 20 9.32 31.86 1.65
N ALA A 21 10.64 32.05 1.70
CA ALA A 21 11.59 31.16 1.06
C ALA A 21 11.14 29.76 1.43
N ALA A 22 10.68 28.99 0.43
CA ALA A 22 10.20 27.64 0.66
C ALA A 22 11.32 26.97 1.43
N SER A 23 11.10 26.73 2.72
CA SER A 23 12.09 26.11 3.58
C SER A 23 12.59 24.91 2.80
N PRO A 24 13.92 24.72 2.59
CA PRO A 24 14.42 23.56 1.88
C PRO A 24 13.73 22.38 2.51
N LEU A 25 12.79 21.75 1.78
CA LEU A 25 11.91 20.75 2.37
C LEU A 25 12.87 19.69 2.88
N LYS A 26 13.03 19.60 4.21
CA LYS A 26 13.93 18.61 4.81
C LYS A 26 13.51 17.28 4.19
N SER A 27 14.42 16.67 3.43
CA SER A 27 14.18 15.38 2.80
C SER A 27 13.67 14.43 3.87
N CYS A 28 12.50 13.82 3.67
CA CYS A 28 11.90 12.96 4.68
C CYS A 28 12.77 11.74 4.91
N GLU A 29 13.38 11.62 6.09
CA GLU A 29 14.30 10.51 6.42
C GLU A 29 13.60 9.15 6.36
N TYR A 30 12.34 9.07 6.81
CA TYR A 30 11.54 7.85 6.72
C TYR A 30 11.28 7.44 5.26
N HIS A 31 10.99 8.41 4.39
CA HIS A 31 10.84 8.16 2.95
C HIS A 31 12.15 7.67 2.32
N ALA A 32 13.28 8.27 2.68
CA ALA A 32 14.61 7.84 2.24
C ALA A 32 14.92 6.40 2.71
N LEU A 33 14.59 6.06 3.96
CA LEU A 33 14.75 4.70 4.50
C LEU A 33 13.90 3.68 3.73
N CYS A 34 12.62 3.97 3.51
CA CYS A 34 11.76 3.11 2.71
C CYS A 34 12.23 2.97 1.26
N SER A 35 12.80 4.03 0.68
CA SER A 35 13.32 4.01 -0.70
C SER A 35 14.54 3.10 -0.82
N ARG A 36 15.49 3.19 0.12
CA ARG A 36 16.62 2.24 0.19
C ARG A 36 16.16 0.80 0.35
N PHE A 37 15.15 0.56 1.20
CA PHE A 37 14.58 -0.79 1.32
C PHE A 37 13.95 -1.27 0.01
N GLN A 38 13.23 -0.40 -0.71
CA GLN A 38 12.68 -0.73 -2.02
C GLN A 38 13.77 -1.09 -3.03
N GLU A 39 14.91 -0.39 -3.02
CA GLU A 39 16.07 -0.69 -3.89
C GLU A 39 16.67 -2.08 -3.61
N LEU A 40 16.71 -2.50 -2.33
CA LEU A 40 17.16 -3.84 -1.93
C LEU A 40 16.28 -4.98 -2.47
N LEU A 41 15.05 -4.69 -2.90
CA LEU A 41 14.17 -5.69 -3.53
C LEU A 41 14.61 -6.05 -4.95
N LEU A 42 15.56 -5.31 -5.54
CA LEU A 42 16.09 -5.53 -6.89
C LEU A 42 14.97 -5.69 -7.95
N LEU A 43 13.92 -4.88 -7.80
CA LEU A 43 12.79 -4.85 -8.71
C LEU A 43 13.11 -3.92 -9.90
N PRO A 44 12.83 -4.34 -11.15
CA PRO A 44 12.93 -3.51 -12.33
C PRO A 44 12.19 -2.18 -12.16
N GLU A 45 12.81 -1.10 -12.61
CA GLU A 45 12.24 0.25 -12.55
C GLU A 45 10.90 0.37 -13.29
N ASP A 46 10.68 -0.47 -14.31
CA ASP A 46 9.42 -0.49 -15.08
C ASP A 46 8.21 -0.99 -14.28
N TYR A 47 8.42 -1.63 -13.13
CA TYR A 47 7.31 -1.90 -12.21
C TYR A 47 6.72 -0.62 -11.61
N PHE A 48 7.48 0.47 -11.54
CA PHE A 48 7.08 1.67 -10.81
C PHE A 48 6.71 2.82 -11.74
N MET A 49 5.75 3.63 -11.28
CA MET A 49 5.44 4.91 -11.92
C MET A 49 6.68 5.83 -11.88
N PRO A 50 6.99 6.58 -12.95
CA PRO A 50 8.10 7.52 -12.92
C PRO A 50 7.85 8.68 -11.94
N PRO A 51 8.91 9.38 -11.49
CA PRO A 51 8.79 10.62 -10.72
C PRO A 51 7.92 11.67 -11.45
N PRO A 52 7.21 12.55 -10.71
CA PRO A 52 7.15 12.66 -9.24
C PRO A 52 6.12 11.72 -8.59
N LYS A 53 5.39 10.92 -9.36
CA LYS A 53 4.31 10.05 -8.84
C LYS A 53 4.81 8.69 -8.35
N ARG A 54 6.12 8.45 -8.30
CA ARG A 54 6.72 7.15 -7.92
C ARG A 54 6.34 6.69 -6.53
N SER A 55 6.42 7.57 -5.53
CA SER A 55 6.19 7.19 -4.14
C SER A 55 5.56 8.32 -3.31
N LEU A 56 4.90 7.95 -2.22
CA LEU A 56 4.24 8.86 -1.30
C LEU A 56 4.41 8.38 0.14
N CYS A 57 5.04 9.23 0.97
CA CYS A 57 5.28 8.96 2.38
C CYS A 57 4.13 9.44 3.25
N TYR A 58 3.67 8.61 4.19
CA TYR A 58 2.60 8.91 5.14
C TYR A 58 3.09 8.92 6.59
N CYS A 59 4.38 9.23 6.83
CA CYS A 59 4.83 9.56 8.16
C CYS A 59 4.13 10.82 8.69
N GLU A 60 4.17 11.03 10.01
CA GLU A 60 3.45 12.12 10.67
C GLU A 60 3.75 13.49 10.05
N SER A 61 5.03 13.81 9.84
CA SER A 61 5.45 15.09 9.25
C SER A 61 4.94 15.27 7.83
N CYS A 62 5.07 14.24 6.98
CA CYS A 62 4.64 14.31 5.58
C CYS A 62 3.12 14.46 5.44
N ARG A 63 2.33 13.75 6.27
CA ARG A 63 0.87 13.88 6.21
C ARG A 63 0.39 15.24 6.72
N LYS A 64 1.02 15.78 7.77
CA LYS A 64 0.69 17.11 8.33
C LYS A 64 1.00 18.21 7.32
N LEU A 65 2.17 18.13 6.68
CA LEU A 65 2.58 19.08 5.64
C LEU A 65 1.61 19.12 4.45
N ARG A 66 1.04 17.96 4.06
CA ARG A 66 0.05 17.88 2.98
C ARG A 66 -1.38 18.17 3.42
N GLY A 67 -1.68 18.19 4.72
CA GLY A 67 -3.04 18.29 5.24
C GLY A 67 -3.89 17.04 4.96
N ASP A 68 -3.28 15.85 4.93
CA ASP A 68 -4.01 14.60 4.67
C ASP A 68 -4.97 14.25 5.83
N GLU A 69 -6.25 14.00 5.52
CA GLU A 69 -7.23 13.42 6.44
C GLU A 69 -6.90 11.96 6.80
N ALA A 70 -7.43 11.47 7.93
CA ALA A 70 -7.20 10.10 8.38
C ALA A 70 -7.85 9.03 7.50
N HIS A 71 -8.95 9.38 6.84
CA HIS A 71 -9.75 8.46 6.07
C HIS A 71 -10.05 9.06 4.69
N ARG A 72 -10.33 8.19 3.72
CA ARG A 72 -10.85 8.56 2.39
C ARG A 72 -11.94 7.59 1.99
N ARG A 73 -12.71 7.92 0.96
CA ARG A 73 -13.77 7.06 0.41
C ARG A 73 -13.42 6.59 -0.99
N ARG A 74 -13.65 5.32 -1.28
CA ARG A 74 -13.46 4.72 -2.62
C ARG A 74 -14.44 3.58 -2.85
N GLY A 75 -14.72 3.31 -4.12
CA GLY A 75 -15.47 2.17 -4.60
C GLY A 75 -16.96 2.43 -4.79
N GLU A 76 -17.68 1.41 -5.21
CA GLU A 76 -19.11 1.48 -5.51
C GLU A 76 -19.85 0.35 -4.78
N PRO A 77 -20.67 0.64 -3.75
CA PRO A 77 -20.90 1.96 -3.15
C PRO A 77 -19.65 2.51 -2.42
N PRO A 78 -19.51 3.84 -2.22
CA PRO A 78 -18.33 4.43 -1.59
C PRO A 78 -18.14 3.98 -0.14
N ARG A 79 -17.06 3.24 0.13
CA ARG A 79 -16.65 2.80 1.47
C ARG A 79 -15.47 3.61 1.98
N GLU A 80 -15.51 3.90 3.28
CA GLU A 80 -14.40 4.55 3.97
C GLU A 80 -13.22 3.58 4.16
N TYR A 81 -12.00 4.09 4.05
CA TYR A 81 -10.78 3.38 4.39
C TYR A 81 -9.76 4.33 5.02
N ALA A 82 -8.97 3.81 5.96
CA ALA A 82 -7.90 4.58 6.61
C ALA A 82 -6.72 4.77 5.66
N LEU A 83 -6.11 5.96 5.68
CA LEU A 83 -4.83 6.21 5.03
C LEU A 83 -3.71 5.45 5.73
N PRO A 84 -2.64 5.07 5.00
CA PRO A 84 -1.54 4.25 5.52
C PRO A 84 -0.57 5.05 6.40
N PHE A 85 -1.04 5.60 7.52
CA PHE A 85 -0.21 6.37 8.42
C PHE A 85 0.95 5.56 8.98
N GLY A 86 2.14 6.14 8.89
CA GLY A 86 3.39 5.47 9.25
C GLY A 86 3.97 4.57 8.16
N TRP A 87 3.46 4.61 6.92
CA TRP A 87 3.97 3.81 5.81
C TRP A 87 4.45 4.67 4.64
N CYS A 88 5.22 4.07 3.73
CA CYS A 88 5.51 4.62 2.42
C CYS A 88 4.86 3.77 1.32
N ARG A 89 4.14 4.41 0.41
CA ARG A 89 3.54 3.76 -0.76
C ARG A 89 4.42 3.98 -1.98
N PHE A 90 4.75 2.91 -2.70
CA PHE A 90 5.37 2.97 -4.03
C PHE A 90 4.32 2.60 -5.07
N ASN A 91 4.08 3.48 -6.03
CA ASN A 91 3.03 3.30 -7.03
C ASN A 91 3.54 2.42 -8.16
N LEU A 92 2.86 1.30 -8.38
CA LEU A 92 3.15 0.39 -9.48
C LEU A 92 2.52 0.89 -10.78
N ARG A 93 3.15 0.57 -11.92
CA ARG A 93 2.50 0.72 -13.23
C ARG A 93 1.43 -0.35 -13.35
N VAL A 94 0.28 0.05 -13.90
CA VAL A 94 -0.76 -0.91 -14.30
C VAL A 94 -0.33 -1.51 -15.62
N ASN A 95 -0.41 -2.84 -15.76
CA ASN A 95 -0.17 -3.51 -17.03
C ASN A 95 -1.20 -3.00 -18.06
N PRO A 96 -0.78 -2.37 -19.18
CA PRO A 96 -1.70 -1.84 -20.18
C PRO A 96 -2.66 -2.88 -20.77
N HIS A 97 -2.26 -4.16 -20.77
CA HIS A 97 -3.08 -5.26 -21.29
C HIS A 97 -4.17 -5.71 -20.31
N LEU A 98 -4.06 -5.36 -19.03
CA LEU A 98 -5.18 -5.42 -18.10
C LEU A 98 -6.04 -4.18 -18.35
N GLU A 99 -7.07 -4.34 -19.20
CA GLU A 99 -8.15 -3.37 -19.44
C GLU A 99 -8.89 -3.05 -18.12
N ALA A 100 -8.22 -2.28 -17.27
CA ALA A 100 -8.64 -1.87 -15.94
C ALA A 100 -8.88 -0.34 -15.90
N GLY A 101 -9.10 0.26 -17.08
CA GLY A 101 -9.66 1.60 -17.21
C GLY A 101 -11.01 1.69 -16.49
N THR A 102 -11.35 2.89 -15.96
CA THR A 102 -12.56 3.31 -15.21
C THR A 102 -13.13 2.39 -14.10
N ALA A 103 -13.23 1.08 -14.31
CA ALA A 103 -13.64 0.03 -13.37
C ALA A 103 -12.81 0.01 -12.07
N THR A 104 -11.52 0.31 -12.12
CA THR A 104 -10.68 0.34 -10.90
C THR A 104 -11.14 1.41 -9.90
N LYS A 105 -11.78 2.50 -10.34
CA LYS A 105 -12.33 3.51 -9.41
C LYS A 105 -13.52 2.99 -8.61
N LYS A 106 -14.21 1.97 -9.13
CA LYS A 106 -15.37 1.31 -8.50
C LYS A 106 -14.95 0.26 -7.45
N TRP A 107 -13.69 -0.12 -7.41
CA TRP A 107 -13.20 -1.14 -6.47
C TRP A 107 -12.94 -0.53 -5.08
N HIS A 108 -13.33 -1.27 -4.04
CA HIS A 108 -12.97 -0.93 -2.66
C HIS A 108 -11.46 -1.09 -2.44
N MET A 109 -10.95 -0.40 -1.41
CA MET A 109 -9.58 -0.62 -0.94
C MET A 109 -9.51 -1.90 -0.11
N ALA A 110 -8.48 -2.70 -0.36
CA ALA A 110 -8.16 -3.89 0.42
C ALA A 110 -6.63 -4.04 0.48
N TYR A 111 -6.15 -4.73 1.51
CA TYR A 111 -4.73 -4.90 1.76
C TYR A 111 -4.37 -6.37 1.91
N HIS A 112 -3.21 -6.75 1.39
CA HIS A 112 -2.66 -8.09 1.54
C HIS A 112 -1.28 -7.97 2.18
N GLY A 113 -1.12 -8.59 3.35
CA GLY A 113 0.20 -8.77 3.97
C GLY A 113 0.99 -9.79 3.18
N SER A 114 2.29 -9.56 3.01
CA SER A 114 3.15 -10.46 2.25
C SER A 114 4.55 -10.47 2.83
N SER A 115 5.26 -11.58 2.63
CA SER A 115 6.70 -11.64 2.85
C SER A 115 7.44 -10.92 1.72
N VAL A 116 8.60 -10.36 2.05
CA VAL A 116 9.53 -9.74 1.09
C VAL A 116 9.95 -10.73 0.00
N ALA A 117 10.14 -11.99 0.37
CA ALA A 117 10.64 -13.05 -0.51
C ALA A 117 9.72 -13.33 -1.72
N VAL A 118 8.43 -12.99 -1.63
CA VAL A 118 7.46 -13.28 -2.70
C VAL A 118 7.10 -12.04 -3.53
N VAL A 119 7.52 -10.83 -3.13
CA VAL A 119 7.14 -9.57 -3.80
C VAL A 119 7.45 -9.61 -5.30
N ARG A 120 8.66 -10.02 -5.67
CA ARG A 120 9.06 -10.09 -7.09
C ARG A 120 8.16 -11.05 -7.88
N ARG A 121 7.90 -12.25 -7.33
CA ARG A 121 7.03 -13.27 -7.96
C ARG A 121 5.61 -12.74 -8.14
N VAL A 122 5.06 -12.05 -7.14
CA VAL A 122 3.73 -11.44 -7.19
C VAL A 122 3.67 -10.40 -8.32
N LEU A 123 4.70 -9.57 -8.46
CA LEU A 123 4.75 -8.55 -9.52
C LEU A 123 4.95 -9.16 -10.93
N ASP A 124 5.77 -10.19 -11.06
CA ASP A 124 6.00 -10.87 -12.35
C ASP A 124 4.74 -11.59 -12.85
N ARG A 125 3.96 -12.20 -11.95
CA ARG A 125 2.80 -13.03 -12.31
C ARG A 125 1.47 -12.31 -12.21
N GLY A 126 1.37 -11.24 -11.42
CA GLY A 126 0.10 -10.59 -11.09
C GLY A 126 -0.79 -11.42 -10.15
N GLU A 127 -0.21 -12.40 -9.45
CA GLU A 127 -0.94 -13.34 -8.59
C GLU A 127 -0.56 -13.15 -7.12
N LEU A 128 -1.57 -13.06 -6.24
CA LEU A 128 -1.37 -13.08 -4.80
C LEU A 128 -1.27 -14.53 -4.31
N GLY A 129 -0.34 -14.81 -3.39
CA GLY A 129 -0.19 -16.15 -2.81
C GLY A 129 -1.36 -16.55 -1.90
N ALA A 130 -1.58 -17.86 -1.75
CA ALA A 130 -2.53 -18.41 -0.78
C ALA A 130 -2.09 -18.04 0.65
N GLY A 131 -2.93 -17.36 1.42
CA GLY A 131 -2.64 -17.10 2.82
C GLY A 131 -2.89 -18.36 3.66
N THR A 132 -1.89 -18.83 4.40
CA THR A 132 -2.11 -19.83 5.45
C THR A 132 -2.69 -19.11 6.66
N THR A 133 -3.88 -19.50 7.10
CA THR A 133 -4.69 -18.94 8.21
C THR A 133 -5.60 -17.77 7.82
N SER A 134 -6.91 -18.01 7.88
CA SER A 134 -7.97 -17.03 7.58
C SER A 134 -8.69 -16.66 8.86
N ILE A 135 -8.81 -15.36 9.15
CA ILE A 135 -9.63 -14.82 10.25
C ILE A 135 -11.11 -14.69 9.83
N LEU A 136 -11.42 -14.88 8.54
CA LEU A 136 -12.79 -14.77 7.99
C LEU A 136 -13.31 -16.10 7.42
N SER A 137 -12.61 -17.21 7.64
CA SER A 137 -13.12 -18.52 7.27
C SER A 137 -13.96 -19.08 8.42
N CYS A 138 -15.27 -18.80 8.39
CA CYS A 138 -16.24 -19.64 9.08
C CYS A 138 -16.29 -21.00 8.37
N ARG A 139 -15.27 -21.85 8.55
CA ARG A 139 -15.44 -23.29 8.37
C ARG A 139 -15.87 -23.84 9.73
N PRO A 140 -17.00 -24.56 9.84
CA PRO A 140 -17.29 -25.33 11.04
C PRO A 140 -16.09 -26.23 11.33
N LEU A 141 -15.61 -26.26 12.58
CA LEU A 141 -14.65 -27.27 13.01
C LEU A 141 -15.24 -28.64 12.69
N LYS A 142 -14.74 -29.31 11.65
CA LYS A 142 -14.92 -30.75 11.53
C LYS A 142 -13.92 -31.35 12.50
N GLY A 143 -14.45 -31.93 13.58
CA GLY A 143 -13.68 -32.56 14.64
C GLY A 143 -12.71 -33.62 14.13
N GLU A 144 -11.66 -33.80 14.92
CA GLU A 144 -10.52 -34.71 14.76
C GLU A 144 -10.86 -36.13 14.23
N PRO A 145 -9.94 -36.77 13.49
CA PRO A 145 -10.11 -38.14 13.01
C PRO A 145 -9.74 -39.15 14.11
N GLY A 146 -10.74 -39.90 14.59
CA GLY A 146 -10.53 -41.14 15.32
C GLY A 146 -10.17 -42.28 14.35
N VAL A 147 -9.12 -43.01 14.69
CA VAL A 147 -8.58 -44.19 13.99
C VAL A 147 -9.66 -45.27 13.79
N GLY A 148 -9.86 -45.71 12.55
CA GLY A 148 -10.75 -46.81 12.20
C GLY A 148 -10.38 -47.36 10.82
N PHE A 149 -10.10 -48.66 10.77
CA PHE A 149 -9.63 -49.44 9.63
C PHE A 149 -10.83 -49.89 8.78
N GLU A 150 -10.87 -49.66 7.46
CA GLU A 150 -11.77 -50.34 6.51
C GLU A 150 -11.12 -50.37 5.10
N GLU A 151 -11.32 -51.51 4.42
CA GLU A 151 -10.69 -52.09 3.21
C GLU A 151 -11.02 -51.41 1.84
N PRO A 152 -10.34 -51.77 0.73
CA PRO A 152 -10.28 -50.96 -0.49
C PRO A 152 -11.51 -51.15 -1.41
N GLY A 153 -12.21 -50.05 -1.69
CA GLY A 153 -13.27 -49.98 -2.69
C GLY A 153 -12.90 -49.05 -3.83
N GLU A 154 -12.78 -49.61 -5.04
CA GLU A 154 -12.77 -48.89 -6.31
C GLU A 154 -13.96 -47.93 -6.38
N ASN A 155 -13.69 -46.63 -6.38
CA ASN A 155 -14.56 -45.64 -6.99
C ASN A 155 -13.70 -44.47 -7.45
N CYS A 156 -13.64 -44.28 -8.76
CA CYS A 156 -13.11 -43.10 -9.42
C CYS A 156 -13.86 -41.86 -8.92
N ALA A 157 -13.34 -41.21 -7.88
CA ALA A 157 -13.68 -39.82 -7.63
C ALA A 157 -13.03 -39.00 -8.77
N PRO A 158 -13.77 -38.14 -9.48
CA PRO A 158 -13.13 -37.17 -10.38
C PRO A 158 -12.15 -36.34 -9.54
N PRO A 159 -11.01 -35.89 -10.10
CA PRO A 159 -10.13 -34.98 -9.38
C PRO A 159 -11.01 -33.83 -8.89
N ARG A 160 -11.09 -33.63 -7.56
CA ARG A 160 -11.65 -32.40 -7.03
C ARG A 160 -10.90 -31.28 -7.75
N GLU A 161 -11.59 -30.46 -8.53
CA GLU A 161 -11.02 -29.20 -9.00
C GLU A 161 -10.39 -28.56 -7.77
N GLU A 162 -9.06 -28.46 -7.77
CA GLU A 162 -8.34 -27.78 -6.70
C GLU A 162 -8.89 -26.36 -6.69
N GLN A 163 -9.73 -26.07 -5.69
CA GLN A 163 -10.30 -24.74 -5.57
C GLN A 163 -9.14 -23.74 -5.60
N PRO A 164 -9.24 -22.68 -6.42
CA PRO A 164 -8.18 -21.71 -6.52
C PRO A 164 -7.87 -21.20 -5.12
N PRO A 165 -6.59 -21.09 -4.76
CA PRO A 165 -6.18 -20.72 -3.41
C PRO A 165 -6.89 -19.43 -2.98
N SER A 166 -7.57 -19.47 -1.84
CA SER A 166 -8.29 -18.30 -1.33
C SER A 166 -7.29 -17.23 -0.90
N VAL A 167 -7.36 -16.05 -1.52
CA VAL A 167 -6.57 -14.89 -1.11
C VAL A 167 -7.21 -14.26 0.12
N LEU A 168 -6.42 -14.07 1.18
CA LEU A 168 -6.86 -13.33 2.36
C LEU A 168 -6.59 -11.84 2.17
N LEU A 169 -7.65 -11.04 2.33
CA LEU A 169 -7.59 -9.60 2.29
C LEU A 169 -7.96 -9.03 3.65
N SER A 170 -7.26 -7.97 4.02
CA SER A 170 -7.52 -7.18 5.20
C SER A 170 -8.26 -5.88 4.82
N PRO A 171 -9.27 -5.47 5.61
CA PRO A 171 -9.92 -4.17 5.44
C PRO A 171 -9.04 -2.99 5.89
N SER A 172 -7.97 -3.22 6.66
CA SER A 172 -7.04 -2.17 7.13
C SER A 172 -5.57 -2.55 7.00
N LEU A 173 -4.69 -1.56 6.90
CA LEU A 173 -3.24 -1.81 6.86
C LEU A 173 -2.69 -2.34 8.18
N GLN A 174 -3.29 -1.97 9.31
CA GLN A 174 -2.86 -2.45 10.62
C GLN A 174 -2.97 -3.98 10.69
N TYR A 175 -4.09 -4.54 10.23
CA TYR A 175 -4.28 -5.98 10.16
C TYR A 175 -3.37 -6.62 9.10
N ALA A 176 -3.21 -6.00 7.91
CA ALA A 176 -2.34 -6.53 6.86
C ALA A 176 -0.86 -6.61 7.28
N GLY A 177 -0.41 -5.70 8.15
CA GLY A 177 0.94 -5.68 8.71
C GLY A 177 1.13 -6.54 9.95
N ALA A 178 0.11 -7.27 10.42
CA ALA A 178 0.24 -8.18 11.55
C ALA A 178 1.19 -9.33 11.21
N GLU A 179 1.98 -9.81 12.17
CA GLU A 179 3.01 -10.84 11.96
C GLU A 179 2.45 -12.15 11.38
N THR A 180 1.18 -12.45 11.66
CA THR A 180 0.46 -13.60 11.12
C THR A 180 0.22 -13.51 9.61
N LEU A 181 0.18 -12.30 9.05
CA LEU A 181 -0.08 -12.02 7.63
C LEU A 181 1.16 -11.54 6.88
N ALA A 182 2.11 -10.92 7.58
CA ALA A 182 3.36 -10.42 7.04
C ALA A 182 4.49 -10.78 8.01
N SER A 183 5.12 -11.95 7.78
CA SER A 183 6.25 -12.40 8.59
C SER A 183 7.38 -11.38 8.52
N LYS A 184 7.88 -10.95 9.69
CA LYS A 184 9.04 -10.07 9.77
C LYS A 184 10.28 -10.79 9.23
N VAL A 185 11.10 -10.06 8.47
CA VAL A 185 12.45 -10.53 8.14
C VAL A 185 13.28 -10.41 9.41
N GLN A 186 13.85 -11.53 9.84
CA GLN A 186 14.67 -11.65 11.05
C GLN A 186 16.11 -11.25 10.76
#